data_AF-A0A699RTD6-F1
#
_entry.id   AF-A0A699RTD6-F1
#
_cell.length_a   1.000
_cell.length_b   1.000
_cell.length_c   1.000
_cell.angle_alpha   90.00
_cell.angle_beta   90.00
_cell.angle_gamma   90.00
#
_symmetry.space_group_name_H-M   'P 1'
#
loop_
_entity.id
_entity.type
_entity.pdbx_description
1 polymer ?
#
loop_
_entity_poly.entity_id
_entity_poly.type
_entity_poly.pdbx_seq_one_letter_code
_entity_poly.pdbx_strand_id
1 'polypeptide(L)'
;DLQWGNILITRVYFVEGLGHNLFSVGHFCDSDLEVAFRRNTCFFRNLEGVDLLKGDRLTNLYTINLHEMASASPIYLMDHASSTNSWLWHQRLSHLNFDTINDLARNNLVAGLPKFKYHKEHLCPSFPNSRQRLHLLHIDLCRPMRIASINEKRYVLVIVDDYSRYTWVHFLDPKMKHQK
;
A
#
# COMPACT_ATOMS: atom_id res chain seq x y z
N ASP A 1 -2.41 -5.73 7.10
CA ASP A 1 -3.80 -6.19 6.94
C ASP A 1 -4.62 -5.79 8.15
N LEU A 2 -5.92 -5.54 7.95
CA LEU A 2 -6.85 -5.22 9.04
C LEU A 2 -7.77 -6.41 9.23
N GLN A 3 -7.66 -7.11 10.36
CA GLN A 3 -8.54 -8.22 10.69
C GLN A 3 -9.66 -7.75 11.63
N TRP A 4 -10.90 -8.13 11.31
CA TRP A 4 -12.10 -7.77 12.05
C TRP A 4 -13.04 -8.97 12.12
N GLY A 5 -13.17 -9.59 13.30
CA GLY A 5 -13.87 -10.88 13.44
C GLY A 5 -13.26 -11.95 12.51
N ASN A 6 -14.09 -12.60 11.70
CA ASN A 6 -13.66 -13.55 10.67
C ASN A 6 -13.28 -12.87 9.33
N ILE A 7 -13.36 -11.54 9.24
CA ILE A 7 -13.15 -10.79 8.00
C ILE A 7 -11.74 -10.21 8.03
N LEU A 8 -10.90 -10.67 7.11
CA LEU A 8 -9.56 -10.12 6.90
C LEU A 8 -9.60 -9.16 5.71
N ILE A 9 -9.50 -7.86 5.98
CA ILE A 9 -9.34 -6.85 4.94
C ILE A 9 -7.84 -6.74 4.65
N THR A 10 -7.42 -7.37 3.56
CA THR A 10 -6.03 -7.31 3.10
C THR A 10 -5.79 -6.08 2.21
N ARG A 11 -4.53 -5.64 2.10
CA ARG A 11 -4.10 -4.54 1.20
C ARG A 11 -4.71 -3.16 1.51
N VAL A 12 -4.93 -2.87 2.79
CA VAL A 12 -5.26 -1.51 3.24
C VAL A 12 -4.03 -0.60 3.07
N TYR A 13 -4.17 0.47 2.28
CA TYR A 13 -3.12 1.46 2.10
C TYR A 13 -3.09 2.41 3.29
N PHE A 14 -2.03 2.33 4.08
CA PHE A 14 -1.73 3.32 5.10
C PHE A 14 -0.93 4.46 4.46
N VAL A 15 -1.45 5.68 4.55
CA VAL A 15 -0.79 6.88 4.05
C VAL A 15 -0.39 7.73 5.26
N GLU A 16 0.91 7.94 5.42
CA GLU A 16 1.46 8.72 6.53
C GLU A 16 0.96 10.18 6.46
N GLY A 17 0.34 10.66 7.54
CA GLY A 17 -0.27 12.00 7.63
C GLY A 17 -1.78 12.06 7.41
N LEU A 18 -2.43 10.98 6.95
CA LEU A 18 -3.88 10.86 6.96
C LEU A 18 -4.35 10.32 8.33
N GLY A 19 -5.17 11.09 9.03
CA GLY A 19 -5.73 10.68 10.33
C GLY A 19 -6.74 9.53 10.26
N HIS A 20 -7.10 9.09 9.05
CA HIS A 20 -8.07 8.02 8.79
C HIS A 20 -7.58 7.10 7.68
N ASN A 21 -7.91 5.81 7.78
CA ASN A 21 -7.65 4.84 6.72
C ASN A 21 -8.70 4.97 5.62
N LEU A 22 -8.27 4.84 4.37
CA LEU A 22 -9.16 4.78 3.21
C LEU A 22 -9.35 3.31 2.79
N PHE A 23 -10.59 2.94 2.52
CA PHE A 23 -10.93 1.62 2.00
C PHE A 23 -11.39 1.71 0.54
N SER A 24 -10.91 0.79 -0.29
CA SER A 24 -11.38 0.66 -1.67
C SER A 24 -12.69 -0.13 -1.69
N VAL A 25 -13.74 0.47 -2.25
CA VAL A 25 -15.03 -0.22 -2.46
C VAL A 25 -14.88 -1.44 -3.38
N GLY A 26 -14.07 -1.33 -4.43
CA GLY A 26 -13.84 -2.42 -5.37
C GLY A 26 -13.27 -3.67 -4.69
N HIS A 27 -12.40 -3.50 -3.70
CA HIS A 27 -11.83 -4.62 -2.95
C HIS A 27 -12.88 -5.43 -2.18
N PHE A 28 -13.92 -4.76 -1.67
CA PHE A 28 -15.02 -5.46 -1.01
C PHE A 28 -15.89 -6.20 -2.03
N CYS A 29 -16.14 -5.60 -3.20
CA CYS A 29 -16.87 -6.26 -4.28
C CYS A 29 -16.14 -7.50 -4.80
N ASP A 30 -14.82 -7.43 -4.95
CA ASP A 30 -13.98 -8.58 -5.35
C ASP A 30 -13.94 -9.68 -4.28
N SER A 31 -14.35 -9.38 -3.04
CA SER A 31 -14.41 -10.31 -1.91
C SER A 31 -15.83 -10.81 -1.63
N ASP A 32 -16.71 -10.80 -2.64
CA ASP A 32 -18.10 -11.25 -2.57
C ASP A 32 -18.96 -10.49 -1.53
N LEU A 33 -18.63 -9.23 -1.25
CA LEU A 33 -19.45 -8.35 -0.41
C LEU A 33 -20.25 -7.35 -1.24
N GLU A 34 -21.54 -7.21 -0.92
CA GLU A 34 -22.39 -6.15 -1.45
C GLU A 34 -22.12 -4.85 -0.69
N VAL A 35 -21.76 -3.79 -1.40
CA VAL A 35 -21.60 -2.45 -0.82
C VAL A 35 -22.74 -1.55 -1.27
N ALA A 36 -23.53 -1.06 -0.33
CA ALA A 36 -24.70 -0.21 -0.60
C ALA A 36 -24.56 1.15 0.09
N PHE A 37 -24.69 2.22 -0.69
CA PHE A 37 -24.73 3.59 -0.19
C PHE A 37 -26.16 4.13 -0.18
N ARG A 38 -26.62 4.58 0.99
CA ARG A 38 -27.87 5.31 1.18
C ARG A 38 -27.57 6.75 1.58
N ARG A 39 -28.59 7.63 1.54
CA ARG A 39 -28.45 9.07 1.79
C ARG A 39 -27.58 9.44 3.00
N ASN A 40 -27.68 8.70 4.11
CA ASN A 40 -26.97 9.02 5.35
C ASN A 40 -26.15 7.85 5.91
N THR A 41 -26.13 6.70 5.24
CA THR A 41 -25.47 5.48 5.76
C THR A 41 -24.96 4.62 4.62
N CYS A 42 -23.91 3.85 4.86
CA CYS A 42 -23.48 2.78 3.97
C CYS A 42 -23.46 1.45 4.72
N PHE A 43 -23.64 0.36 3.98
CA PHE A 43 -23.63 -0.99 4.52
C PHE A 43 -22.81 -1.90 3.63
N PHE A 44 -22.15 -2.88 4.25
CA PHE A 44 -21.40 -3.93 3.58
C PHE A 44 -22.02 -5.25 4.00
N ARG A 45 -22.60 -6.00 3.06
CA ARG A 45 -23.29 -7.26 3.33
C ARG A 45 -22.56 -8.44 2.74
N ASN A 46 -22.68 -9.59 3.40
CA ASN A 46 -22.33 -10.85 2.77
C ASN A 46 -23.39 -11.27 1.73
N LEU A 47 -23.11 -12.36 1.01
CA LEU A 47 -24.04 -12.94 0.03
C LEU A 47 -25.38 -13.40 0.64
N GLU A 48 -25.43 -13.61 1.96
CA GLU A 48 -26.65 -13.99 2.70
C GLU A 48 -27.49 -12.76 3.10
N GLY A 49 -27.03 -11.54 2.79
CA GLY A 49 -27.71 -10.29 3.12
C GLY A 49 -27.53 -9.83 4.57
N VAL A 50 -26.60 -10.41 5.33
CA VAL A 50 -26.25 -9.99 6.68
C VAL A 50 -25.36 -8.75 6.62
N ASP A 51 -25.79 -7.66 7.26
CA ASP A 51 -24.99 -6.44 7.40
C ASP A 51 -23.76 -6.75 8.28
N LEU A 52 -22.59 -6.71 7.67
CA LEU A 52 -21.31 -6.86 8.34
C LEU A 52 -20.87 -5.48 8.84
N LEU A 53 -20.60 -4.54 7.94
CA LEU A 53 -20.18 -3.19 8.33
C LEU A 53 -21.30 -2.19 8.10
N LYS A 54 -21.37 -1.20 8.98
CA LYS A 54 -22.18 -0.01 8.82
C LYS A 54 -21.28 1.22 8.93
N GLY A 55 -21.42 2.14 7.98
CA GLY A 55 -20.84 3.47 8.07
C GLY A 55 -21.92 4.53 8.06
N ASP A 56 -21.66 5.66 8.70
CA ASP A 56 -22.54 6.81 8.70
C ASP A 56 -21.95 7.92 7.84
N ARG A 57 -22.81 8.68 7.16
CA ARG A 57 -22.37 9.81 6.34
C ARG A 57 -22.17 11.03 7.24
N LEU A 58 -20.93 11.46 7.38
CA LEU A 58 -20.56 12.71 8.04
C LEU A 58 -20.12 13.71 6.96
N THR A 59 -20.85 14.82 6.85
CA THR A 59 -20.71 15.80 5.76
C THR A 59 -20.87 15.13 4.38
N ASN A 60 -19.78 14.91 3.64
CA ASN A 60 -19.76 14.26 2.32
C ASN A 60 -18.95 12.96 2.29
N LEU A 61 -18.51 12.46 3.45
CA LEU A 61 -17.76 11.21 3.55
C LEU A 61 -18.58 10.18 4.32
N TYR A 62 -18.45 8.92 3.93
CA TYR A 62 -18.96 7.80 4.72
C TYR A 62 -17.83 7.33 5.63
N THR A 63 -18.08 7.37 6.93
CA THR A 63 -17.12 7.00 7.95
C THR A 63 -17.61 5.74 8.64
N ILE A 64 -16.72 4.77 8.77
CA ILE A 64 -16.98 3.52 9.49
C ILE A 64 -16.31 3.65 10.86
N ASN A 65 -17.11 3.67 11.92
CA ASN A 65 -16.59 3.71 13.28
C ASN A 65 -16.41 2.29 13.83
N LEU A 66 -15.16 1.80 13.82
CA LEU A 66 -14.82 0.48 14.31
C LEU A 66 -14.94 0.36 15.84
N HIS A 67 -14.92 1.49 16.58
CA HIS A 67 -14.96 1.49 18.04
C HIS A 67 -16.35 1.15 18.61
N GLU A 68 -17.43 1.58 17.94
CA GLU A 68 -18.80 1.29 18.41
C GLU A 68 -19.19 -0.18 18.20
N MET A 69 -18.56 -0.87 17.24
CA MET A 69 -18.83 -2.28 16.93
C MET A 69 -18.08 -3.27 17.81
N ALA A 70 -17.06 -2.83 18.58
CA ALA A 70 -16.32 -3.65 19.54
C ALA A 70 -17.11 -3.99 20.82
N SER A 71 -18.34 -3.47 20.96
CA SER A 71 -19.27 -3.85 22.04
C SER A 71 -19.91 -5.23 21.82
N ALA A 72 -19.84 -5.78 20.60
CA ALA A 72 -20.17 -7.17 20.29
C ALA A 72 -18.89 -8.01 20.37
N SER A 73 -18.54 -8.44 21.59
CA SER A 73 -17.47 -9.39 21.93
C SER A 73 -16.04 -8.97 21.53
N PRO A 74 -15.18 -8.60 22.49
CA PRO A 74 -13.79 -8.27 22.21
C PRO A 74 -13.01 -9.57 21.94
N ILE A 75 -12.72 -9.86 20.67
CA ILE A 75 -11.69 -10.85 20.35
C ILE A 75 -10.34 -10.14 20.46
N TYR A 76 -9.63 -10.50 21.52
CA TYR A 76 -8.32 -10.02 21.89
C TYR A 76 -7.33 -10.04 20.71
N LEU A 77 -6.57 -8.95 20.56
CA LEU A 77 -5.39 -8.87 19.73
C LEU A 77 -4.34 -9.87 20.23
N MET A 78 -4.21 -11.01 19.57
CA MET A 78 -2.96 -11.76 19.48
C MET A 78 -2.73 -12.12 18.02
N ASP A 79 -1.92 -11.29 17.36
CA ASP A 79 -1.30 -11.60 16.08
C ASP A 79 -0.38 -12.80 16.31
N HIS A 80 -0.89 -14.00 16.02
CA HIS A 80 -0.03 -15.14 15.79
C HIS A 80 0.86 -14.76 14.63
N ALA A 81 2.15 -14.56 14.90
CA ALA A 81 3.21 -14.25 13.94
C ALA A 81 3.24 -15.29 12.80
N SER A 82 2.37 -15.09 11.82
CA SER A 82 2.16 -15.90 10.63
C SER A 82 2.77 -15.12 9.49
N SER A 83 3.81 -15.67 8.83
CA SER A 83 4.41 -15.33 7.51
C SER A 83 4.68 -13.85 7.13
N THR A 84 3.74 -12.96 7.39
CA THR A 84 3.68 -11.50 7.20
C THR A 84 4.87 -10.75 7.77
N ASN A 85 5.33 -11.09 8.98
CA ASN A 85 6.49 -10.41 9.58
C ASN A 85 7.80 -10.72 8.84
N SER A 86 7.99 -11.96 8.37
CA SER A 86 9.19 -12.32 7.62
C SER A 86 9.26 -11.58 6.29
N TRP A 87 8.13 -11.55 5.56
CA TRP A 87 8.00 -10.88 4.29
C TRP A 87 8.12 -9.35 4.39
N LEU A 88 7.54 -8.75 5.42
CA LEU A 88 7.61 -7.32 5.68
C LEU A 88 9.07 -6.86 5.85
N TRP A 89 9.86 -7.59 6.63
CA TRP A 89 11.27 -7.27 6.81
C TRP A 89 12.11 -7.55 5.56
N HIS A 90 11.76 -8.55 4.76
CA HIS A 90 12.33 -8.72 3.42
C HIS A 90 12.10 -7.49 2.53
N GLN A 91 10.89 -6.91 2.51
CA GLN A 91 10.61 -5.69 1.75
C GLN A 91 11.33 -4.46 2.31
N ARG A 92 11.27 -4.23 3.63
CA ARG A 92 11.92 -3.08 4.30
C ARG A 92 13.44 -3.06 4.08
N LEU A 93 14.05 -4.23 4.00
CA LEU A 93 15.49 -4.38 3.77
C LEU A 93 15.83 -4.55 2.28
N SER A 94 15.00 -4.05 1.36
CA SER A 94 15.28 -4.04 -0.09
C SER A 94 15.50 -5.43 -0.69
N HIS A 95 14.68 -6.40 -0.29
CA HIS A 95 14.67 -7.76 -0.83
C HIS A 95 15.90 -8.61 -0.52
N LEU A 96 16.60 -8.32 0.58
CA LEU A 96 17.66 -9.21 1.08
C LEU A 96 17.16 -10.65 1.24
N ASN A 97 18.04 -11.61 0.97
CA ASN A 97 17.72 -13.02 1.18
C ASN A 97 17.38 -13.27 2.65
N PHE A 98 16.44 -14.18 2.91
CA PHE A 98 16.02 -14.54 4.26
C PHE A 98 17.17 -15.06 5.11
N ASP A 99 18.14 -15.77 4.53
CA ASP A 99 19.35 -16.20 5.25
C ASP A 99 20.19 -15.00 5.72
N THR A 100 20.35 -13.98 4.86
CA THR A 100 21.04 -12.75 5.21
C THR A 100 20.30 -11.98 6.30
N ILE A 101 18.96 -11.91 6.23
CA ILE A 101 18.15 -11.28 7.27
C ILE A 101 18.27 -12.03 8.60
N ASN A 102 18.28 -13.37 8.57
CA ASN A 102 18.53 -14.22 9.73
C ASN A 102 19.91 -13.95 10.34
N ASP A 103 20.95 -13.78 9.52
CA ASP A 103 22.30 -13.48 10.00
C ASP A 103 22.40 -12.08 10.61
N LEU A 104 21.73 -11.09 10.01
CA LEU A 104 21.64 -9.74 10.58
C LEU A 104 20.94 -9.74 11.95
N ALA A 105 19.83 -10.48 12.06
CA ALA A 105 19.05 -10.60 13.30
C ALA A 105 19.84 -11.33 14.41
N ARG A 106 20.54 -12.42 14.05
CA ARG A 106 21.35 -13.22 14.98
C ARG A 106 22.52 -12.42 15.54
N ASN A 107 23.16 -11.62 14.69
CA ASN A 107 24.36 -10.86 15.04
C ASN A 107 24.06 -9.43 15.57
N ASN A 108 22.79 -9.06 15.74
CA ASN A 108 22.38 -7.72 16.19
C ASN A 108 22.93 -6.57 15.34
N LEU A 109 23.08 -6.79 14.03
CA LEU A 109 23.71 -5.83 13.12
C LEU A 109 22.76 -4.69 12.71
N VAL A 110 21.46 -4.84 12.98
CA VAL A 110 20.42 -3.85 12.64
C VAL A 110 19.60 -3.55 13.89
N ALA A 111 19.62 -2.30 14.34
CA ALA A 111 18.80 -1.84 15.45
C ALA A 111 17.31 -1.93 15.08
N GLY A 112 16.50 -2.51 15.97
CA GLY A 112 15.05 -2.64 15.77
C GLY A 112 14.62 -3.85 14.91
N LEU A 113 15.57 -4.66 14.39
CA LEU A 113 15.25 -5.91 13.71
C LEU A 113 14.90 -7.01 14.75
N PRO A 114 13.69 -7.59 14.73
CA PRO A 114 13.30 -8.62 15.68
C PRO A 114 14.12 -9.91 15.54
N LYS A 115 14.38 -10.57 16.68
CA LYS A 115 15.15 -11.83 16.74
C LYS A 115 14.24 -13.05 16.66
N PHE A 116 13.69 -13.30 15.48
CA PHE A 116 13.03 -14.58 15.19
C PHE A 116 13.60 -15.15 13.89
N LYS A 117 13.27 -16.41 13.59
CA LYS A 117 13.73 -17.06 12.36
C LYS A 117 12.82 -16.67 11.20
N TYR A 118 13.40 -16.01 10.21
CA TYR A 118 12.73 -15.57 9.00
C TYR A 118 12.68 -16.73 8.00
N HIS A 119 11.48 -17.06 7.54
CA HIS A 119 11.23 -18.19 6.64
C HIS A 119 10.62 -17.72 5.31
N LYS A 120 11.05 -18.35 4.22
CA LYS A 120 10.47 -18.15 2.87
C LYS A 120 9.27 -19.08 2.72
N GLU A 121 8.11 -18.67 3.21
CA GLU A 121 6.92 -19.53 3.24
C GLU A 121 6.06 -19.40 1.98
N HIS A 122 6.25 -18.33 1.20
CA HIS A 122 5.54 -18.13 -0.05
C HIS A 122 6.51 -17.75 -1.17
N LEU A 123 6.22 -18.26 -2.38
CA LEU A 123 6.76 -17.67 -3.61
C LEU A 123 6.40 -16.18 -3.54
N CYS A 124 7.43 -15.33 -3.59
CA CYS A 124 7.27 -13.90 -3.75
C CYS A 124 6.15 -13.69 -4.80
N PRO A 125 4.99 -13.10 -4.45
CA PRO A 125 4.14 -12.56 -5.48
C PRO A 125 5.06 -11.55 -6.12
N SER A 126 5.61 -11.92 -7.27
CA SER A 126 6.50 -11.08 -8.03
C SER A 126 5.77 -9.75 -8.05
N PHE A 127 6.46 -8.66 -7.68
CA PHE A 127 5.98 -7.31 -7.98
C PHE A 127 5.23 -7.37 -9.29
N PRO A 128 4.04 -6.74 -9.43
CA PRO A 128 3.23 -6.86 -10.63
C PRO A 128 4.09 -6.45 -11.81
N ASN A 129 4.80 -7.44 -12.37
CA ASN A 129 5.74 -7.25 -13.43
C ASN A 129 4.77 -7.03 -14.57
N SER A 130 4.80 -5.83 -15.10
CA SER A 130 4.02 -5.46 -16.26
C SER A 130 4.11 -6.61 -17.28
N ARG A 131 3.01 -7.30 -17.60
CA ARG A 131 3.05 -8.49 -18.46
C ARG A 131 3.27 -8.16 -19.95
N GLN A 132 3.28 -6.87 -20.27
CA GLN A 132 3.37 -6.33 -21.62
C GLN A 132 4.12 -4.99 -21.59
N ARG A 133 4.78 -4.64 -22.69
CA ARG A 133 5.41 -3.31 -22.86
C ARG A 133 4.36 -2.20 -22.69
N LEU A 134 4.74 -1.11 -22.03
CA LEU A 134 3.95 0.11 -21.84
C LEU A 134 2.69 -0.04 -20.96
N HIS A 135 2.53 -1.17 -20.27
CA HIS A 135 1.37 -1.40 -19.40
C HIS A 135 1.52 -0.74 -18.02
N LEU A 136 2.75 -0.60 -17.51
CA LEU A 136 3.03 0.20 -16.31
C LEU A 136 4.26 1.08 -16.55
N LEU A 137 4.07 2.40 -16.42
CA LEU A 137 5.13 3.40 -16.54
C LEU A 137 5.36 4.09 -15.19
N HIS A 138 6.61 4.09 -14.73
CA HIS A 138 7.04 4.90 -13.59
C HIS A 138 7.54 6.24 -14.12
N ILE A 139 6.90 7.33 -13.71
CA ILE A 139 7.21 8.68 -14.19
C ILE A 139 7.62 9.53 -12.99
N ASP A 140 8.80 10.14 -13.07
CA ASP A 140 9.28 11.05 -12.04
C ASP A 140 9.86 12.34 -12.66
N LEU A 141 9.59 13.46 -12.01
CA LEU A 141 10.13 14.76 -12.38
C LEU A 141 11.12 15.19 -11.32
N CYS A 142 12.41 15.17 -11.68
CA CYS A 142 13.45 15.69 -10.83
C CYS A 142 13.22 17.18 -10.55
N ARG A 143 13.41 17.57 -9.29
CA ARG A 143 13.54 18.97 -8.88
C ARG A 143 14.63 19.68 -9.71
N PRO A 144 14.60 21.03 -9.78
CA PRO A 144 15.61 21.77 -10.53
C PRO A 144 17.01 21.36 -10.08
N MET A 145 17.78 20.80 -11.00
CA MET A 145 19.15 20.39 -10.76
C MET A 145 20.03 21.63 -10.56
N ARG A 146 20.98 21.51 -9.62
CA ARG A 146 21.97 22.56 -9.34
C ARG A 146 22.84 22.86 -10.56
N ILE A 147 23.17 21.82 -11.32
CA ILE A 147 23.95 21.90 -12.55
C ILE A 147 22.99 21.76 -13.72
N ALA A 148 23.09 22.67 -14.67
CA ALA A 148 22.28 22.62 -15.88
C ALA A 148 22.82 21.56 -16.85
N SER A 149 21.94 20.98 -17.66
CA SER A 149 22.34 20.17 -18.80
C SER A 149 23.12 20.99 -19.84
N ILE A 150 23.68 20.30 -20.83
CA ILE A 150 24.41 20.92 -21.95
C ILE A 150 23.58 22.00 -22.66
N ASN A 151 22.25 21.84 -22.69
CA ASN A 151 21.31 22.80 -23.27
C ASN A 151 20.66 23.71 -22.22
N GLU A 152 21.34 23.94 -21.09
CA GLU A 152 20.94 24.84 -20.00
C GLU A 152 19.64 24.47 -19.25
N LYS A 153 19.05 23.30 -19.57
CA LYS A 153 17.85 22.79 -18.89
C LYS A 153 18.19 22.27 -17.51
N ARG A 154 17.35 22.58 -16.51
CA ARG A 154 17.54 22.16 -15.11
C ARG A 154 16.53 21.12 -14.63
N TYR A 155 15.51 20.82 -15.41
CA TYR A 155 14.51 19.80 -15.06
C TYR A 155 14.73 18.55 -15.89
N VAL A 156 14.57 17.39 -15.25
CA VAL A 156 14.71 16.08 -15.89
C VAL A 156 13.45 15.28 -15.60
N LEU A 157 12.75 14.90 -16.65
CA LEU A 157 11.65 13.95 -16.59
C LEU A 157 12.19 12.57 -16.96
N VAL A 158 11.99 11.61 -16.06
CA VAL A 158 12.39 10.21 -16.26
C VAL A 158 11.12 9.38 -16.36
N ILE A 159 11.03 8.59 -17.42
CA ILE A 159 9.93 7.64 -17.66
C ILE A 159 10.56 6.26 -17.80
N VAL A 160 10.14 5.31 -16.98
CA VAL A 160 10.65 3.93 -16.99
C VAL A 160 9.49 2.98 -17.29
N ASP A 161 9.61 2.20 -18.34
CA ASP A 161 8.71 1.07 -18.60
C ASP A 161 9.03 -0.09 -17.66
N ASP A 162 8.05 -0.52 -16.87
CA ASP A 162 8.26 -1.56 -15.86
C ASP A 162 8.61 -2.92 -16.47
N TYR A 163 8.07 -3.24 -17.67
CA TYR A 163 8.33 -4.52 -18.32
C TYR A 163 9.70 -4.58 -19.00
N SER A 164 9.95 -3.66 -19.94
CA SER A 164 11.17 -3.68 -20.76
C SER A 164 12.37 -3.05 -20.05
N ARG A 165 12.15 -2.36 -18.92
CA ARG A 165 13.15 -1.53 -18.24
C ARG A 165 13.73 -0.43 -19.14
N TYR A 166 13.05 -0.13 -20.25
CA TYR A 166 13.44 0.95 -21.14
C TYR A 166 13.16 2.29 -20.44
N THR A 167 14.15 3.18 -20.49
CA THR A 167 14.09 4.49 -19.82
C THR A 167 14.17 5.61 -20.83
N TRP A 168 13.17 6.48 -20.84
CA TRP A 168 13.21 7.75 -21.55
C TRP A 168 13.61 8.87 -20.58
N VAL A 169 14.55 9.71 -21.00
CA VAL A 169 15.01 10.88 -20.25
C VAL A 169 14.78 12.13 -21.08
N HIS A 170 13.97 13.05 -20.57
CA HIS A 170 13.67 14.31 -21.23
C HIS A 170 14.15 15.48 -20.37
N PHE A 171 14.98 16.33 -20.95
CA PHE A 171 15.38 17.58 -20.34
C PHE A 171 14.33 18.66 -20.66
N LEU A 172 13.75 19.23 -19.61
CA LEU A 172 12.66 20.21 -19.73
C LEU A 172 13.15 21.63 -19.44
N ASP A 173 12.67 22.56 -20.26
CA ASP A 173 12.82 23.98 -20.00
C ASP A 173 11.88 24.40 -18.87
N PRO A 174 12.28 25.33 -17.99
CA PRO A 174 11.32 25.98 -17.10
C PRO A 174 10.28 26.71 -17.95
N LYS A 175 9.09 26.12 -18.15
CA LYS A 175 7.99 26.87 -18.75
C LYS A 175 7.55 27.96 -17.77
N MET A 176 7.53 29.18 -18.30
CA MET A 176 7.20 30.48 -17.73
C MET A 176 6.14 30.49 -16.63
N LYS A 177 6.39 31.35 -15.63
CA LYS A 177 5.46 31.89 -14.62
C LYS A 177 4.00 31.83 -15.04
N HIS A 178 3.16 31.15 -14.26
CA HIS A 178 1.74 31.46 -14.24
C HIS A 178 1.57 32.90 -13.75
N GLN A 179 1.06 33.77 -14.62
CA GLN A 179 0.35 34.97 -14.19
C GLN A 179 -0.90 34.53 -13.43
N LYS A 180 -0.90 34.75 -12.12
CA LYS A 180 -1.97 35.45 -11.43
C LYS A 180 -1.42 36.08 -10.16
#